data_AF-A0A7W7ZGM8-F1
#
_entry.id   AF-A0A7W7ZGM8-F1
#
_cell.length_a   1.000
_cell.length_b   1.000
_cell.length_c   1.000
_cell.angle_alpha   90.00
_cell.angle_beta   90.00
_cell.angle_gamma   90.00
#
_symmetry.space_group_name_H-M   'P 1'
#
loop_
_entity.id
_entity.type
_entity.pdbx_description
1 polymer ?
#
loop_
_entity_poly.entity_id
_entity_poly.type
_entity_poly.pdbx_seq_one_letter_code
_entity_poly.pdbx_strand_id
1 'polypeptide(L)'
;MTDTRLTFTSQVTDIRLESRSGLAARWQIALEHTLFTSASSTGTLLAIAPSGARLEVPVLGVVEEDGTVWHIVDKPLTDGTEVTGTLAEFLA
;
A
#
# COMPACT_ATOMS: atom_id res chain seq x y z
N MET A 1 -2.82 1.90 -26.92
CA MET A 1 -2.65 2.90 -25.86
C MET A 1 -1.94 2.17 -24.73
N THR A 2 -0.66 2.44 -24.50
CA THR A 2 0.12 1.72 -23.47
C THR A 2 -0.12 2.41 -22.14
N ASP A 3 -1.14 1.96 -21.40
CA ASP A 3 -1.36 2.27 -19.97
C ASP A 3 -0.06 1.88 -19.26
N THR A 4 0.75 2.88 -18.90
CA THR A 4 2.06 2.64 -18.28
C THR A 4 1.90 2.99 -16.82
N ARG A 5 1.36 2.04 -16.04
CA ARG A 5 1.25 2.22 -14.61
C ARG A 5 2.64 2.30 -13.98
N LEU A 6 2.84 3.30 -13.14
CA LEU A 6 4.06 3.41 -12.34
C LEU A 6 4.07 2.31 -11.29
N THR A 7 5.15 1.53 -11.28
CA THR A 7 5.35 0.42 -10.34
C THR A 7 6.68 0.58 -9.62
N PHE A 8 6.73 0.06 -8.39
CA PHE A 8 7.94 0.03 -7.57
C PHE A 8 7.91 -1.18 -6.64
N THR A 9 9.07 -1.61 -6.15
CA THR A 9 9.19 -2.65 -5.11
C THR A 9 9.54 -1.99 -3.79
N SER A 10 9.05 -2.48 -2.66
CA SER A 10 9.46 -2.01 -1.34
C SER A 10 9.23 -3.08 -0.27
N GLN A 11 9.59 -2.80 0.97
CA GLN A 11 9.32 -3.64 2.13
C GLN A 11 8.43 -2.89 3.13
N VAL A 12 7.48 -3.62 3.72
CA VAL A 12 6.70 -3.13 4.87
C VAL A 12 7.63 -2.96 6.06
N THR A 13 7.67 -1.75 6.63
CA THR A 13 8.52 -1.41 7.79
C THR A 13 7.73 -1.23 9.07
N ASP A 14 6.42 -0.94 8.96
CA ASP A 14 5.54 -0.87 10.13
C ASP A 14 4.08 -1.09 9.73
N ILE A 15 3.26 -1.52 10.69
CA ILE A 15 1.83 -1.68 10.54
C ILE A 15 1.07 -1.31 11.82
N ARG A 16 0.02 -0.50 11.67
CA ARG A 16 -0.90 -0.16 12.76
C ARG A 16 -2.36 -0.25 12.36
N LEU A 17 -3.21 -0.51 13.34
CA LEU A 17 -4.67 -0.41 13.17
C LEU A 17 -5.03 1.08 13.13
N GLU A 18 -5.68 1.53 12.06
CA GLU A 18 -6.21 2.89 11.97
C GLU A 18 -7.58 2.97 12.64
N SER A 19 -8.51 2.11 12.21
CA SER A 19 -9.86 2.10 12.71
C SER A 19 -10.48 0.70 12.62
N ARG A 20 -11.49 0.45 13.45
CA ARG A 20 -12.29 -0.76 13.39
C ARG A 20 -13.75 -0.42 13.62
N SER A 21 -14.61 -0.88 12.72
CA SER A 21 -16.05 -0.77 12.82
C SER A 21 -16.68 -2.13 12.57
N GLY A 22 -17.14 -2.78 13.64
CA GLY A 22 -17.60 -4.16 13.60
C GLY A 22 -16.51 -5.11 13.08
N LEU A 23 -16.78 -5.79 11.97
CA LEU A 23 -15.84 -6.72 11.32
C LEU A 23 -14.90 -6.03 10.31
N ALA A 24 -15.16 -4.77 9.95
CA ALA A 24 -14.31 -4.02 9.05
C ALA A 24 -13.18 -3.33 9.84
N ALA A 25 -11.95 -3.47 9.34
CA ALA A 25 -10.79 -2.77 9.89
C ALA A 25 -10.09 -1.99 8.76
N ARG A 26 -9.58 -0.81 9.11
CA ARG A 26 -8.60 -0.08 8.31
C ARG A 26 -7.24 -0.19 8.97
N TRP A 27 -6.24 -0.40 8.14
CA TRP A 27 -4.85 -0.52 8.57
C TRP A 27 -4.03 0.56 7.89
N GLN A 28 -2.98 0.97 8.57
CA GLN A 28 -1.96 1.84 8.02
C GLN A 28 -0.66 1.08 7.94
N ILE A 29 -0.03 1.14 6.77
CA ILE A 29 1.22 0.43 6.46
C ILE A 29 2.28 1.45 6.06
N ALA A 30 3.42 1.42 6.74
CA ALA A 30 4.61 2.16 6.32
C ALA A 30 5.48 1.26 5.43
N LEU A 31 6.10 1.88 4.42
CA LEU A 31 7.06 1.22 3.53
C LEU A 31 8.42 1.88 3.69
N GLU A 32 9.50 1.13 3.45
CA GLU A 32 10.87 1.66 3.43
C GLU A 32 11.01 2.83 2.44
N HIS A 33 10.33 2.71 1.30
CA HIS A 33 10.25 3.76 0.29
C HIS A 33 8.97 3.58 -0.55
N THR A 34 8.43 4.67 -1.08
CA THR A 34 7.17 4.64 -1.82
C THR A 34 7.12 5.69 -2.91
N LEU A 35 6.38 5.40 -3.99
CA LEU A 35 6.00 6.39 -4.99
C LEU A 35 4.61 6.99 -4.74
N PHE A 36 3.84 6.44 -3.78
CA PHE A 36 2.56 7.04 -3.40
C PHE A 36 2.80 8.40 -2.75
N THR A 37 1.99 9.38 -3.13
CA THR A 37 2.06 10.76 -2.62
C THR A 37 0.66 11.27 -2.35
N SER A 38 0.54 12.46 -1.74
CA SER A 38 -0.76 13.14 -1.62
C SER A 38 -1.43 13.40 -2.98
N ALA A 39 -0.64 13.57 -4.05
CA ALA A 39 -1.15 13.69 -5.40
C ALA A 39 -1.58 12.35 -5.99
N SER A 40 -0.80 11.27 -5.84
CA SER A 40 -1.15 9.91 -6.30
C SER A 40 -1.24 8.95 -5.11
N SER A 41 -2.39 8.98 -4.45
CA SER A 41 -2.60 8.33 -3.14
C SER A 41 -3.32 6.99 -3.20
N THR A 42 -3.69 6.52 -4.40
CA THR A 42 -4.45 5.27 -4.60
C THR A 42 -3.77 4.34 -5.58
N GLY A 43 -4.01 3.04 -5.43
CA GLY A 43 -3.35 2.00 -6.22
C GLY A 43 -3.42 0.64 -5.52
N THR A 44 -2.41 -0.20 -5.72
CA THR A 44 -2.35 -1.53 -5.11
C THR A 44 -0.96 -1.86 -4.58
N LEU A 45 -0.92 -2.69 -3.52
CA LEU A 45 0.27 -3.38 -3.04
C LEU A 45 0.08 -4.88 -3.29
N LEU A 46 0.98 -5.50 -4.04
CA LEU A 46 1.01 -6.94 -4.26
C LEU A 46 2.11 -7.57 -3.41
N ALA A 47 1.73 -8.45 -2.48
CA ALA A 47 2.64 -9.32 -1.75
C ALA A 47 2.61 -10.74 -2.35
N ILE A 48 3.77 -11.38 -2.46
CA ILE A 48 3.90 -12.78 -2.91
C ILE A 48 4.59 -13.58 -1.82
N ALA A 49 3.89 -14.55 -1.25
CA ALA A 49 4.46 -15.45 -0.25
C ALA A 49 5.48 -16.42 -0.90
N PRO A 50 6.42 -17.01 -0.12
CA PRO A 50 7.34 -18.03 -0.63
C PRO A 50 6.65 -19.23 -1.30
N SER A 51 5.40 -19.53 -0.92
CA SER A 51 4.57 -20.57 -1.55
C SER A 51 4.02 -20.19 -2.93
N GLY A 52 4.22 -18.94 -3.37
CA GLY A 52 3.62 -18.37 -4.59
C GLY A 52 2.21 -17.80 -4.40
N ALA A 53 1.64 -17.88 -3.19
CA ALA A 53 0.36 -17.25 -2.90
C ALA A 53 0.45 -15.73 -3.06
N ARG A 54 -0.53 -15.15 -3.77
CA ARG A 54 -0.56 -13.71 -4.07
C ARG A 54 -1.64 -13.04 -3.22
N LEU A 55 -1.27 -11.95 -2.56
CA LEU A 55 -2.20 -11.09 -1.86
C LEU A 55 -2.10 -9.69 -2.46
N GLU A 56 -3.15 -9.27 -3.16
CA GLU A 56 -3.30 -7.92 -3.65
C GLU A 56 -4.14 -7.11 -2.67
N VAL A 57 -3.58 -5.99 -2.22
CA VAL A 57 -4.16 -5.10 -1.21
C VAL A 57 -4.38 -3.72 -1.84
N PRO A 58 -5.63 -3.24 -1.94
CA PRO A 58 -5.90 -1.89 -2.43
C PRO A 58 -5.37 -0.82 -1.46
N VAL A 59 -4.65 0.16 -2.00
CA VAL A 59 -4.31 1.41 -1.30
C VAL A 59 -5.43 2.39 -1.54
N LEU A 60 -6.06 2.82 -0.46
CA LEU A 60 -7.28 3.63 -0.46
C LEU A 60 -6.98 5.12 -0.28
N GLY A 61 -5.77 5.42 0.14
CA GLY A 61 -5.27 6.76 0.44
C GLY A 61 -3.92 6.66 1.13
N VAL A 62 -3.25 7.79 1.27
CA VAL A 62 -2.05 7.92 2.09
C VAL A 62 -2.17 9.10 3.05
N VAL A 63 -1.50 8.99 4.19
CA VAL A 63 -1.33 10.08 5.15
C VAL A 63 0.16 10.22 5.43
N GLU A 64 0.65 11.46 5.45
CA GLU A 64 2.02 11.75 5.86
C GLU A 64 2.02 12.20 7.32
N GLU A 65 2.76 11.48 8.17
CA GLU A 65 2.89 11.75 9.60
C GLU A 65 4.36 11.61 9.99
N ASP A 66 4.94 12.65 10.58
CA ASP A 66 6.35 12.69 10.99
C ASP A 66 7.35 12.27 9.90
N GLY A 67 7.07 12.64 8.64
CA GLY A 67 7.88 12.30 7.47
C GLY A 67 7.72 10.86 6.97
N THR A 68 6.82 10.08 7.58
CA THR A 68 6.48 8.71 7.15
C THR A 68 5.19 8.74 6.34
N VAL A 69 5.19 8.07 5.18
CA VAL A 69 3.98 7.87 4.37
C VAL A 69 3.28 6.59 4.82
N TRP A 70 2.09 6.74 5.40
CA TRP A 70 1.22 5.67 5.84
C TRP A 70 0.15 5.37 4.79
N HIS A 71 0.13 4.14 4.30
CA HIS A 71 -0.80 3.66 3.28
C HIS A 71 -2.04 3.06 3.95
N ILE A 72 -3.21 3.62 3.66
CA ILE A 72 -4.48 3.14 4.22
C ILE A 72 -4.98 1.96 3.39
N VAL A 73 -5.21 0.82 4.03
CA VAL A 73 -5.63 -0.43 3.38
C VAL A 73 -6.72 -1.16 4.17
N ASP A 74 -7.39 -2.13 3.55
CA ASP A 74 -8.43 -2.96 4.17
C ASP A 74 -7.91 -4.28 4.76
N LYS A 75 -6.70 -4.71 4.37
CA LYS A 75 -6.04 -5.93 4.84
C LYS A 75 -4.63 -5.62 5.32
N PRO A 76 -4.22 -6.15 6.49
CA PRO A 76 -2.88 -5.94 7.00
C PRO A 76 -1.85 -6.69 6.14
N LEU A 77 -0.65 -6.13 6.04
CA LEU A 77 0.56 -6.84 5.64
C LEU A 77 1.56 -6.80 6.80
N THR A 78 2.25 -7.90 7.05
CA THR A 78 3.19 -7.97 8.17
C THR A 78 4.46 -7.20 7.87
N ASP A 79 5.11 -6.67 8.91
CA ASP A 79 6.48 -6.16 8.83
C ASP A 79 7.42 -7.17 8.14
N GLY A 80 8.34 -6.67 7.32
CA GLY A 80 9.27 -7.44 6.51
C GLY A 80 8.69 -7.98 5.21
N THR A 81 7.39 -7.82 4.95
CA THR A 81 6.77 -8.28 3.70
C THR A 81 7.26 -7.45 2.52
N GLU A 82 7.87 -8.09 1.53
CA GLU A 82 8.17 -7.48 0.25
C GLU A 82 6.89 -7.28 -0.57
N VAL A 83 6.72 -6.10 -1.15
CA VAL A 83 5.57 -5.72 -1.96
C VAL A 83 5.99 -5.09 -3.27
N THR A 84 5.17 -5.30 -4.30
CA THR A 84 5.17 -4.48 -5.52
C THR A 84 4.00 -3.49 -5.45
N GLY A 85 4.30 -2.19 -5.37
CA GLY A 85 3.32 -1.12 -5.46
C GLY A 85 3.02 -0.74 -6.91
N THR A 86 1.75 -0.48 -7.21
CA THR A 86 1.28 0.04 -8.51
C THR A 86 0.37 1.24 -8.28
N LEU A 87 0.71 2.40 -8.84
CA LEU A 87 -0.11 3.61 -8.73
C LEU A 87 -1.32 3.51 -9.68
N ALA A 88 -2.47 4.01 -9.24
CA ALA A 88 -3.60 4.24 -10.14
C ALA A 88 -3.24 5.36 -11.14
N GLU A 89 -3.63 5.21 -12.41
CA GLU A 89 -3.40 6.26 -13.41
C GLU A 89 -4.16 7.55 -13.04
N PHE A 90 -3.51 8.69 -13.23
CA PHE A 90 -4.16 10.00 -13.24
C PHE A 90 -4.78 10.23 -14.62
N LEU A 91 -6.11 10.26 -14.72
CA LEU A 91 -6.75 10.95 -15.83
C LEU A 91 -6.62 12.45 -15.55
N ALA A 92 -5.67 13.09 -16.23
CA ALA A 92 -5.50 14.54 -16.24
C ALA A 92 -6.65 15.24 -16.99
#